data_AF-A0A6N7PW18-F1
#
_entry.id   AF-A0A6N7PW18-F1
#
_cell.length_a   1.000
_cell.length_b   1.000
_cell.length_c   1.000
_cell.angle_alpha   90.00
_cell.angle_beta   90.00
_cell.angle_gamma   90.00
#
_symmetry.space_group_name_H-M   'P 1'
#
loop_
_entity.id
_entity.type
_entity.pdbx_description
1 polymer ?
#
loop_
_entity_poly.entity_id
_entity_poly.type
_entity_poly.pdbx_seq_one_letter_code
_entity_poly.pdbx_strand_id
1 'polypeptide(L)'
;MPEWSAQEFFRANEIPEGAVLTGKELEAAFWQIRKMQRESQHQQAFWKSVNDSLSDAYKKLASFQKELEASREALRQANDELEEKVRERTAELTDKLAKIEEQQRTIRALFTPVIQVWDRILVLPIVGGLDARRASEMMGGLLESVVATQSAFVILDLTGVDDVDAETADHLVKMSRAAGMLGTSCLLSGLSPRVANALVALDVALGEIVSFGKLQAALQYALRHIDKPTGKSR
;
A
#
# COMPACT_ATOMS: atom_id res chain seq x y z
N MET A 1 -72.56 -14.54 77.14
CA MET A 1 -71.41 -14.08 76.32
C MET A 1 -71.98 -13.43 75.07
N PRO A 2 -71.44 -12.30 74.58
CA PRO A 2 -72.00 -11.64 73.40
C PRO A 2 -71.77 -12.51 72.16
N GLU A 3 -72.84 -12.83 71.44
CA GLU A 3 -72.75 -13.44 70.10
C GLU A 3 -72.32 -12.37 69.10
N TRP A 4 -71.31 -12.70 68.28
CA TRP A 4 -70.77 -11.80 67.26
C TRP A 4 -71.34 -12.17 65.89
N SER A 5 -71.40 -11.20 64.98
CA SER A 5 -71.64 -11.46 63.56
C SER A 5 -70.34 -11.78 62.82
N ALA A 6 -70.43 -12.46 61.67
CA ALA A 6 -69.27 -12.72 60.81
C ALA A 6 -68.60 -11.41 60.34
N GLN A 7 -69.37 -10.34 60.13
CA GLN A 7 -68.83 -9.06 59.69
C GLN A 7 -68.04 -8.34 60.78
N GLU A 8 -68.50 -8.37 62.03
CA GLU A 8 -67.77 -7.80 63.18
C GLU A 8 -66.45 -8.55 63.41
N PHE A 9 -66.46 -9.87 63.23
CA PHE A 9 -65.27 -10.72 63.35
C PHE A 9 -64.15 -10.34 62.36
N PHE A 10 -64.46 -10.07 61.08
CA PHE A 10 -63.42 -9.72 60.09
C PHE A 10 -63.01 -8.25 60.07
N ARG A 11 -63.76 -7.35 60.71
CA ARG A 11 -63.42 -5.92 60.79
C ARG A 11 -62.70 -5.54 62.09
N ALA A 12 -62.72 -6.41 63.09
CA ALA A 12 -62.04 -6.16 64.35
C ALA A 12 -60.51 -6.19 64.17
N ASN A 13 -59.83 -5.22 64.77
CA ASN A 13 -58.36 -5.24 64.88
C ASN A 13 -57.87 -6.30 65.88
N GLU A 14 -58.66 -6.58 66.92
CA GLU A 14 -58.38 -7.62 67.92
C GLU A 14 -59.70 -8.29 68.32
N ILE A 15 -59.67 -9.62 68.53
CA ILE A 15 -60.85 -10.41 68.93
C ILE A 15 -60.84 -10.58 70.46
N PRO A 16 -61.85 -10.09 71.20
CA PRO A 16 -61.87 -10.18 72.67
C PRO A 16 -61.95 -11.62 73.19
N GLU A 17 -61.38 -11.86 74.36
CA GLU A 17 -61.43 -13.15 75.05
C GLU A 17 -62.89 -13.49 75.44
N GLY A 18 -63.46 -14.55 74.86
CA GLY A 18 -64.85 -14.97 75.06
C GLY A 18 -65.85 -14.58 73.96
N ALA A 19 -65.39 -14.03 72.83
CA ALA A 19 -66.22 -13.85 71.63
C ALA A 19 -66.64 -15.20 71.02
N VAL A 20 -67.92 -15.38 70.69
CA VAL A 20 -68.45 -16.63 70.12
C VAL A 20 -69.29 -16.33 68.88
N LEU A 21 -68.99 -17.04 67.79
CA LEU A 21 -69.81 -17.12 66.58
C LEU A 21 -70.67 -18.39 66.65
N THR A 22 -71.97 -18.28 66.39
CA THR A 22 -72.89 -19.43 66.43
C THR A 22 -73.72 -19.52 65.15
N GLY A 23 -74.25 -20.73 64.88
CA GLY A 23 -75.22 -20.96 63.81
C GLY A 23 -74.76 -20.47 62.43
N LYS A 24 -75.62 -19.67 61.77
CA LYS A 24 -75.40 -19.18 60.40
C LYS A 24 -74.22 -18.22 60.28
N GLU A 25 -73.91 -17.46 61.33
CA GLU A 25 -72.77 -16.52 61.33
C GLU A 25 -71.44 -17.26 61.37
N LEU A 26 -71.36 -18.37 62.11
CA LEU A 26 -70.19 -19.26 62.09
C LEU A 26 -69.97 -19.87 60.70
N GLU A 27 -71.04 -20.30 60.03
CA GLU A 27 -70.97 -20.87 58.69
C GLU A 27 -70.53 -19.83 57.64
N ALA A 28 -71.06 -18.60 57.72
CA ALA A 28 -70.66 -17.50 56.85
C ALA A 28 -69.17 -17.13 57.05
N ALA A 29 -68.71 -17.03 58.30
CA ALA A 29 -67.31 -16.79 58.62
C ALA A 29 -66.40 -17.93 58.11
N PHE A 30 -66.80 -19.19 58.29
CA PHE A 30 -66.06 -20.35 57.80
C PHE A 30 -65.84 -20.31 56.27
N TRP A 31 -66.92 -20.06 55.50
CA TRP A 31 -66.80 -19.98 54.05
C TRP A 31 -65.96 -18.78 53.58
N GLN A 32 -66.05 -17.65 54.28
CA GLN A 32 -65.25 -16.46 53.98
C GLN A 32 -63.76 -16.67 54.29
N ILE A 33 -63.41 -17.29 55.44
CA ILE A 33 -62.02 -17.71 55.75
C ILE A 33 -61.50 -18.65 54.68
N ARG A 34 -62.30 -19.66 54.28
CA ARG A 34 -61.89 -20.65 53.29
C ARG A 34 -61.67 -20.04 51.91
N LYS A 35 -62.49 -19.06 51.51
CA LYS A 35 -62.31 -18.29 50.27
C LYS A 35 -61.01 -17.47 50.32
N MET A 36 -60.79 -16.73 51.41
CA MET A 36 -59.57 -15.94 51.62
C MET A 36 -58.31 -16.81 51.63
N GLN A 37 -58.36 -18.00 52.25
CA GLN A 37 -57.25 -18.95 52.23
C GLN A 37 -56.96 -19.48 50.83
N ARG A 38 -58.00 -19.81 50.04
CA ARG A 38 -57.81 -20.23 48.65
C ARG A 38 -57.20 -19.12 47.80
N GLU A 39 -57.71 -17.89 47.91
CA GLU A 39 -57.17 -16.73 47.20
C GLU A 39 -55.71 -16.45 47.60
N SER A 40 -55.39 -16.52 48.89
CA SER A 40 -54.03 -16.38 49.41
C SER A 40 -53.08 -17.48 48.90
N GLN A 41 -53.53 -18.74 48.87
CA GLN A 41 -52.76 -19.86 48.31
C GLN A 41 -52.49 -19.68 46.80
N HIS A 42 -53.49 -19.24 46.03
CA HIS A 42 -53.30 -18.96 44.60
C HIS A 42 -52.34 -17.80 44.37
N GLN A 43 -52.44 -16.72 45.15
CA GLN A 43 -51.50 -15.61 45.10
C GLN A 43 -50.08 -16.07 45.44
N GLN A 44 -49.90 -16.88 46.48
CA GLN A 44 -48.58 -17.40 46.86
C GLN A 44 -47.99 -18.31 45.78
N ALA A 45 -48.79 -19.19 45.17
CA ALA A 45 -48.36 -20.05 44.07
C ALA A 45 -47.98 -19.24 42.82
N PHE A 46 -48.76 -18.20 42.48
CA PHE A 46 -48.46 -17.29 41.40
C PHE A 46 -47.13 -16.55 41.63
N TRP A 47 -46.95 -15.95 42.81
CA TRP A 47 -45.70 -15.23 43.14
C TRP A 47 -44.48 -16.14 43.15
N LYS A 48 -44.62 -17.40 43.60
CA LYS A 48 -43.56 -18.40 43.49
C LYS A 48 -43.17 -18.65 42.03
N SER A 49 -44.16 -18.88 41.16
CA SER A 49 -43.92 -19.12 39.72
C SER A 49 -43.25 -17.93 39.02
N VAL A 50 -43.69 -16.70 39.34
CA VAL A 50 -43.07 -15.47 38.84
C VAL A 50 -41.62 -15.37 39.30
N ASN A 51 -41.35 -15.65 40.58
CA ASN A 51 -40.00 -15.62 41.13
C ASN A 51 -39.08 -16.67 40.50
N ASP A 52 -39.57 -17.90 40.30
CA ASP A 52 -38.83 -18.98 39.66
C ASP A 52 -38.49 -18.62 38.19
N SER A 53 -39.48 -18.09 37.46
CA SER A 53 -39.31 -17.63 36.06
C SER A 53 -38.29 -16.49 35.95
N LEU A 54 -38.33 -15.52 36.87
CA LEU A 54 -37.35 -14.42 36.92
C LEU A 54 -35.95 -14.96 37.22
N SER A 55 -35.81 -15.87 38.19
CA SER A 55 -34.53 -16.53 38.50
C SER A 55 -33.93 -17.23 37.28
N ASP A 56 -34.74 -17.95 36.51
CA ASP A 56 -34.28 -18.64 35.31
C ASP A 56 -33.90 -17.67 34.18
N ALA A 57 -34.62 -16.56 34.04
CA ALA A 57 -34.24 -15.49 33.12
C ALA A 57 -32.88 -14.86 33.51
N TYR A 58 -32.64 -14.60 34.80
CA TYR A 58 -31.35 -14.10 35.28
C TYR A 58 -30.21 -15.07 35.01
N LYS A 59 -30.40 -16.38 35.23
CA LYS A 59 -29.38 -17.40 34.93
C LYS A 59 -29.03 -17.45 33.44
N LYS A 60 -30.04 -17.40 32.56
CA LYS A 60 -29.83 -17.37 31.11
C LYS A 60 -29.08 -16.11 30.65
N LEU A 61 -29.41 -14.95 31.23
CA LEU A 61 -28.71 -13.71 30.92
C LEU A 61 -27.24 -13.80 31.33
N ALA A 62 -26.96 -14.34 32.52
CA ALA A 62 -25.59 -14.52 33.00
C ALA A 62 -24.77 -15.49 32.12
N SER A 63 -25.37 -16.59 31.65
CA SER A 63 -24.68 -17.50 30.72
C SER A 63 -24.39 -16.85 29.37
N PHE A 64 -25.34 -16.09 28.83
CA PHE A 64 -25.16 -15.38 27.57
C PHE A 64 -24.08 -14.29 27.66
N GLN A 65 -24.05 -13.53 28.77
CA GLN A 65 -23.00 -12.56 29.04
C GLN A 65 -21.62 -13.21 29.05
N LYS A 66 -21.49 -14.37 29.71
CA LYS A 66 -20.25 -15.14 29.75
C LYS A 66 -19.80 -15.61 28.36
N GLU A 67 -20.72 -16.09 27.54
CA GLU A 67 -20.43 -16.47 26.15
C GLU A 67 -19.98 -15.26 25.30
N LEU A 68 -20.63 -14.11 25.48
CA LEU A 68 -20.27 -12.88 24.77
C LEU A 68 -18.87 -12.38 25.15
N GLU A 69 -18.52 -12.44 26.43
CA GLU A 69 -17.17 -12.09 26.90
C GLU A 69 -16.11 -13.03 26.32
N ALA A 70 -16.37 -14.34 26.33
CA ALA A 70 -15.46 -15.32 25.72
C ALA A 70 -15.27 -15.09 24.21
N SER A 71 -16.36 -14.79 23.49
CA SER A 71 -16.31 -14.50 22.06
C SER A 71 -15.54 -13.21 21.74
N ARG A 72 -15.75 -12.15 22.54
CA ARG A 72 -15.01 -10.89 22.42
C ARG A 72 -13.51 -11.07 22.64
N GLU A 73 -13.13 -11.87 23.63
CA GLU A 73 -11.73 -12.15 23.91
C GLU A 73 -11.07 -12.94 22.78
N ALA A 74 -11.76 -13.96 22.25
CA ALA A 74 -11.29 -14.72 21.09
C ALA A 74 -11.11 -13.83 19.85
N LEU A 75 -12.05 -12.91 19.60
CA LEU A 75 -11.96 -11.96 18.50
C LEU A 75 -10.78 -10.99 18.67
N ARG A 76 -10.52 -10.55 19.90
CA ARG A 76 -9.37 -9.69 20.20
C ARG A 76 -8.06 -10.40 19.91
N GLN A 77 -7.91 -11.65 20.36
CA GLN A 77 -6.72 -12.46 20.10
C GLN A 77 -6.52 -12.70 18.60
N ALA A 78 -7.59 -13.01 17.87
CA ALA A 78 -7.51 -13.20 16.42
C ALA A 78 -7.11 -11.93 15.68
N ASN A 79 -7.59 -10.76 16.11
CA ASN A 79 -7.19 -9.48 15.52
C ASN A 79 -5.72 -9.17 15.82
N ASP A 80 -5.26 -9.36 17.05
CA ASP A 80 -3.86 -9.12 17.42
C ASP A 80 -2.90 -10.02 16.60
N GLU A 81 -3.24 -11.29 16.41
CA GLU A 81 -2.48 -12.22 15.55
C GLU A 81 -2.52 -11.81 14.06
N LEU A 82 -3.67 -11.36 13.57
CA LEU A 82 -3.81 -10.88 12.19
C LEU A 82 -2.97 -9.63 11.96
N GLU A 83 -2.97 -8.69 12.90
CA GLU A 83 -2.16 -7.47 12.84
C GLU A 83 -0.67 -7.80 12.79
N GLU A 84 -0.21 -8.76 13.58
CA GLU A 84 1.17 -9.24 13.54
C GLU A 84 1.54 -9.82 12.18
N LYS A 85 0.72 -10.73 11.65
CA LYS A 85 0.93 -11.30 10.31
C LYS A 85 0.95 -10.25 9.20
N VAL A 86 0.07 -9.25 9.29
CA VAL A 86 0.04 -8.14 8.32
C VAL A 86 1.35 -7.36 8.41
N ARG A 87 1.83 -7.01 9.61
CA ARG A 87 3.12 -6.30 9.78
C ARG A 87 4.28 -7.07 9.18
N GLU A 88 4.39 -8.36 9.47
CA GLU A 88 5.44 -9.22 8.91
C GLU A 88 5.38 -9.27 7.38
N ARG A 89 4.18 -9.48 6.82
CA ARG A 89 4.01 -9.57 5.38
C ARG A 89 4.29 -8.26 4.67
N THR A 90 3.88 -7.14 5.26
CA THR A 90 4.19 -5.81 4.74
C THR A 90 5.69 -5.55 4.73
N ALA A 91 6.41 -5.91 5.81
CA ALA A 91 7.86 -5.77 5.88
C ALA A 91 8.59 -6.63 4.82
N GLU A 92 8.15 -7.88 4.64
CA GLU A 92 8.68 -8.78 3.61
C GLU A 92 8.44 -8.23 2.20
N LEU A 93 7.25 -7.68 1.94
CA LEU A 93 6.92 -7.09 0.64
C LEU A 93 7.76 -5.85 0.35
N THR A 94 7.99 -4.97 1.33
CA THR A 94 8.84 -3.80 1.14
C THR A 94 10.29 -4.17 0.84
N ASP A 95 10.85 -5.19 1.50
CA ASP A 95 12.21 -5.68 1.21
C ASP A 95 12.31 -6.24 -0.22
N LYS A 96 11.32 -7.04 -0.64
CA LYS A 96 11.26 -7.56 -2.02
C LYS A 96 11.17 -6.45 -3.06
N LEU A 97 10.37 -5.42 -2.81
CA LEU A 97 10.24 -4.27 -3.71
C LEU A 97 11.57 -3.51 -3.83
N ALA A 98 12.25 -3.24 -2.71
CA ALA A 98 13.56 -2.58 -2.72
C ALA A 98 14.60 -3.38 -3.55
N LYS A 99 14.59 -4.70 -3.43
CA LYS A 99 15.45 -5.59 -4.21
C LYS A 99 15.13 -5.57 -5.70
N ILE A 100 13.85 -5.55 -6.08
CA ILE A 100 13.42 -5.41 -7.47
C ILE A 100 13.88 -4.08 -8.05
N GLU A 101 13.77 -2.99 -7.29
CA GLU A 101 14.22 -1.66 -7.73
C GLU A 101 15.75 -1.61 -7.95
N GLU A 102 16.53 -2.25 -7.08
CA GLU A 102 17.97 -2.40 -7.25
C GLU A 102 18.34 -3.24 -8.47
N GLN A 103 17.65 -4.37 -8.67
CA GLN A 103 17.81 -5.20 -9.86
C GLN A 103 17.46 -4.43 -11.13
N GLN A 104 16.37 -3.67 -11.13
CA GLN A 104 15.98 -2.82 -12.26
C GLN A 104 17.00 -1.71 -12.53
N ARG A 105 17.57 -1.08 -11.48
CA ARG A 105 18.67 -0.12 -11.65
C ARG A 105 19.89 -0.76 -12.29
N THR A 106 20.26 -1.96 -11.84
CA THR A 106 21.37 -2.73 -12.40
C THR A 106 21.11 -3.10 -13.86
N ILE A 107 19.90 -3.58 -14.16
CA ILE A 107 19.48 -3.91 -15.52
C ILE A 107 19.52 -2.67 -16.43
N ARG A 108 19.04 -1.51 -15.96
CA ARG A 108 19.13 -0.24 -16.71
C ARG A 108 20.59 0.16 -16.97
N ALA A 109 21.48 0.00 -15.99
CA ALA A 109 22.91 0.25 -16.17
C ALA A 109 23.57 -0.70 -17.17
N LEU A 110 23.03 -1.91 -17.37
CA LEU A 110 23.52 -2.88 -18.36
C LEU A 110 23.04 -2.58 -19.79
N PHE A 111 21.97 -1.81 -19.97
CA PHE A 111 21.46 -1.44 -21.29
C PHE A 111 22.05 -0.09 -21.74
N THR A 112 23.19 -0.20 -22.43
CA THR A 112 23.94 0.91 -23.07
C THR A 112 24.64 1.84 -22.07
N PRO A 113 25.72 1.36 -21.43
CA PRO A 113 26.42 2.14 -20.43
C PRO A 113 27.04 3.38 -21.08
N VAL A 114 26.70 4.55 -20.57
CA VAL A 114 27.52 5.75 -20.80
C VAL A 114 28.79 5.55 -19.98
N ILE A 115 29.92 5.35 -20.65
CA ILE A 115 31.20 5.03 -20.01
C ILE A 115 32.01 6.31 -19.86
N GLN A 116 32.38 6.65 -18.63
CA GLN A 116 33.38 7.70 -18.41
C GLN A 116 34.78 7.13 -18.65
N VAL A 117 35.42 7.57 -19.73
CA VAL A 117 36.77 7.09 -20.12
C VAL A 117 37.88 8.03 -19.68
N TRP A 118 37.52 9.28 -19.34
CA TRP A 118 38.42 10.27 -18.77
C TRP A 118 37.63 11.27 -17.92
N ASP A 119 38.32 12.10 -17.14
CA ASP A 119 37.68 13.27 -16.54
C ASP A 119 37.02 14.11 -17.65
N ARG A 120 35.74 14.45 -17.48
CA ARG A 120 34.92 15.21 -18.44
C ARG A 120 34.81 14.66 -19.87
N ILE A 121 35.12 13.37 -20.11
CA ILE A 121 34.94 12.69 -21.40
C ILE A 121 34.12 11.42 -21.22
N LEU A 122 32.99 11.33 -21.94
CA LEU A 122 32.11 10.17 -21.96
C LEU A 122 32.15 9.47 -23.32
N VAL A 123 31.87 8.17 -23.32
CA VAL A 123 31.65 7.35 -24.51
C VAL A 123 30.29 6.67 -24.38
N LEU A 124 29.47 6.77 -25.42
CA LEU A 124 28.22 6.04 -25.56
C LEU A 124 28.35 5.05 -26.72
N PRO A 125 28.59 3.76 -26.44
CA PRO A 125 28.66 2.74 -27.48
C PRO A 125 27.27 2.38 -27.99
N ILE A 126 27.10 2.39 -29.30
CA ILE A 126 25.85 2.04 -29.99
C ILE A 126 26.06 0.68 -30.65
N VAL A 127 25.27 -0.30 -30.24
CA VAL A 127 25.37 -1.69 -30.72
C VAL A 127 24.03 -2.12 -31.29
N GLY A 128 24.06 -2.63 -32.53
CA GLY A 128 22.88 -3.01 -33.29
C GLY A 128 22.02 -1.82 -33.74
N GLY A 129 20.79 -2.08 -34.15
CA GLY A 129 19.85 -1.05 -34.57
C GLY A 129 19.40 -0.14 -33.43
N LEU A 130 19.10 1.12 -33.74
CA LEU A 130 18.65 2.14 -32.80
C LEU A 130 17.16 2.46 -33.05
N ASP A 131 16.27 1.76 -32.34
CA ASP A 131 14.83 2.07 -32.36
C ASP A 131 14.48 3.24 -31.43
N ALA A 132 13.27 3.79 -31.58
CA ALA A 132 12.77 4.90 -30.77
C ALA A 132 12.84 4.69 -29.24
N ARG A 133 12.60 3.46 -28.76
CA ARG A 133 12.64 3.18 -27.32
C ARG A 133 14.07 3.22 -26.80
N ARG A 134 14.98 2.52 -27.48
CA ARG A 134 16.42 2.53 -27.16
C ARG A 134 17.00 3.93 -27.26
N ALA A 135 16.62 4.68 -28.29
CA ALA A 135 17.07 6.06 -28.45
C ALA A 135 16.64 6.95 -27.27
N SER A 136 15.39 6.81 -26.80
CA SER A 136 14.92 7.56 -25.63
C SER A 136 15.66 7.17 -24.35
N GLU A 137 15.89 5.87 -24.12
CA GLU A 137 16.63 5.37 -22.95
C GLU A 137 18.08 5.87 -22.96
N MET A 138 18.77 5.75 -24.09
CA MET A 138 20.15 6.21 -24.28
C MET A 138 20.29 7.73 -24.15
N MET A 139 19.31 8.49 -24.68
CA MET A 139 19.27 9.94 -24.52
C MET A 139 19.21 10.33 -23.03
N GLY A 140 18.28 9.73 -22.28
CA GLY A 140 18.12 10.02 -20.85
C GLY A 140 19.42 9.76 -20.07
N GLY A 141 19.99 8.55 -20.24
CA GLY A 141 21.25 8.19 -19.58
C GLY A 141 22.42 9.07 -19.99
N LEU A 142 22.52 9.45 -21.27
CA LEU A 142 23.56 10.36 -21.75
C LEU A 142 23.48 11.73 -21.09
N LEU A 143 22.30 12.36 -21.10
CA LEU A 143 22.11 13.70 -20.55
C LEU A 143 22.31 13.73 -19.03
N GLU A 144 21.81 12.73 -18.31
CA GLU A 144 22.05 12.57 -16.86
C GLU A 144 23.56 12.47 -16.57
N SER A 145 24.27 11.64 -17.33
CA SER A 145 25.71 11.45 -17.16
C SER A 145 26.49 12.72 -17.48
N VAL A 146 26.15 13.43 -18.56
CA VAL A 146 26.77 14.70 -18.96
C VAL A 146 26.69 15.73 -17.84
N VAL A 147 25.52 15.87 -17.21
CA VAL A 147 25.33 16.80 -16.08
C VAL A 147 26.13 16.34 -14.86
N ALA A 148 26.04 15.06 -14.50
CA ALA A 148 26.71 14.51 -13.34
C ALA A 148 28.24 14.65 -13.39
N THR A 149 28.84 14.49 -14.57
CA THR A 149 30.30 14.54 -14.76
C THR A 149 30.81 15.84 -15.39
N GLN A 150 29.93 16.84 -15.61
CA GLN A 150 30.26 18.12 -16.26
C GLN A 150 31.07 17.97 -17.55
N SER A 151 30.65 17.01 -18.38
CA SER A 151 31.43 16.57 -19.54
C SER A 151 31.60 17.64 -20.60
N ALA A 152 32.85 17.83 -21.03
CA ALA A 152 33.18 18.68 -22.16
C ALA A 152 32.97 17.94 -23.49
N PHE A 153 33.19 16.63 -23.50
CA PHE A 153 33.07 15.80 -24.69
C PHE A 153 32.26 14.54 -24.45
N VAL A 154 31.49 14.16 -25.48
CA VAL A 154 30.82 12.86 -25.60
C VAL A 154 31.22 12.25 -26.93
N ILE A 155 31.59 10.97 -26.92
CA ILE A 155 31.86 10.20 -28.14
C ILE A 155 30.74 9.19 -28.34
N LEU A 156 29.98 9.31 -29.42
CA LEU A 156 29.01 8.30 -29.82
C LEU A 156 29.75 7.28 -30.71
N ASP A 157 29.92 6.05 -30.21
CA ASP A 157 30.70 5.03 -30.89
C ASP A 157 29.81 4.08 -31.69
N LEU A 158 29.96 4.11 -33.01
CA LEU A 158 29.17 3.34 -33.98
C LEU A 158 29.86 2.04 -34.40
N THR A 159 30.89 1.59 -33.70
CA THR A 159 31.67 0.39 -34.07
C THR A 159 30.80 -0.86 -34.18
N GLY A 160 29.69 -0.94 -33.41
CA GLY A 160 28.74 -2.05 -33.43
C GLY A 160 27.50 -1.84 -34.32
N VAL A 161 27.52 -0.86 -35.23
CA VAL A 161 26.41 -0.52 -36.12
C VAL A 161 26.76 -0.90 -37.56
N ASP A 162 26.07 -1.92 -38.09
CA ASP A 162 26.33 -2.46 -39.44
C ASP A 162 25.73 -1.63 -40.58
N ASP A 163 24.57 -1.02 -40.32
CA ASP A 163 23.83 -0.15 -41.23
C ASP A 163 23.16 0.98 -40.45
N VAL A 164 23.01 2.12 -41.11
CA VAL A 164 22.30 3.29 -40.58
C VAL A 164 21.18 3.65 -41.54
N ASP A 165 19.95 3.69 -41.02
CA ASP A 165 18.76 4.19 -41.70
C ASP A 165 18.44 5.64 -41.28
N ALA A 166 17.37 6.19 -41.85
CA ALA A 166 16.93 7.55 -41.56
C ALA A 166 16.55 7.77 -40.09
N GLU A 167 15.92 6.77 -39.45
CA GLU A 167 15.50 6.84 -38.05
C GLU A 167 16.70 6.85 -37.10
N THR A 168 17.65 5.94 -37.32
CA THR A 168 18.91 5.88 -36.57
C THR A 168 19.68 7.20 -36.69
N ALA A 169 19.81 7.73 -37.91
CA ALA A 169 20.49 8.99 -38.15
C ALA A 169 19.82 10.18 -37.43
N ASP A 170 18.49 10.27 -37.47
CA ASP A 170 17.73 11.29 -36.75
C ASP A 170 17.94 11.20 -35.23
N HIS A 171 17.94 9.99 -34.68
CA HIS A 171 18.23 9.77 -33.26
C HIS A 171 19.65 10.23 -32.87
N LEU A 172 20.66 9.93 -33.68
CA LEU A 172 22.04 10.40 -33.45
C LEU A 172 22.14 11.92 -33.44
N VAL A 173 21.49 12.58 -34.41
CA VAL A 173 21.47 14.05 -34.49
C VAL A 173 20.75 14.65 -33.28
N LYS A 174 19.62 14.09 -32.87
CA LYS A 174 18.88 14.54 -31.67
C LYS A 174 19.74 14.41 -30.42
N MET A 175 20.40 13.26 -30.21
CA MET A 175 21.30 13.04 -29.07
C MET A 175 22.44 14.05 -29.06
N SER A 176 23.08 14.25 -30.21
CA SER A 176 24.17 15.21 -30.35
C SER A 176 23.73 16.63 -30.04
N ARG A 177 22.55 17.06 -30.51
CA ARG A 177 22.02 18.41 -30.25
C ARG A 177 21.67 18.59 -28.78
N ALA A 178 21.01 17.61 -28.17
CA ALA A 178 20.62 17.67 -26.77
C ALA A 178 21.84 17.78 -25.84
N ALA A 179 22.89 16.99 -26.07
CA ALA A 179 24.15 17.12 -25.35
C ALA A 179 24.82 18.49 -25.60
N GLY A 180 24.77 18.98 -26.86
CA GLY A 180 25.23 20.33 -27.21
C GLY A 180 24.55 21.46 -26.43
N MET A 181 23.25 21.33 -26.16
CA MET A 181 22.50 22.30 -25.34
C MET A 181 22.99 22.34 -23.88
N LEU A 182 23.65 21.30 -23.40
CA LEU A 182 24.27 21.24 -22.07
C LEU A 182 25.73 21.73 -22.07
N GLY A 183 26.23 22.25 -23.20
CA GLY A 183 27.60 22.76 -23.33
C GLY A 183 28.64 21.68 -23.66
N THR A 184 28.20 20.50 -24.07
CA THR A 184 29.06 19.35 -24.41
C THR A 184 29.27 19.24 -25.91
N SER A 185 30.51 19.00 -26.34
CA SER A 185 30.84 18.74 -27.75
C SER A 185 30.70 17.26 -28.08
N CYS A 186 29.90 16.91 -29.08
CA CYS A 186 29.74 15.53 -29.52
C CYS A 186 30.69 15.16 -30.67
N LEU A 187 31.27 13.98 -30.58
CA LEU A 187 32.13 13.36 -31.57
C LEU A 187 31.51 12.02 -32.02
N LEU A 188 31.73 11.64 -33.27
CA LEU A 188 31.39 10.29 -33.76
C LEU A 188 32.64 9.46 -33.92
N SER A 189 32.59 8.21 -33.48
CA SER A 189 33.64 7.22 -33.74
C SER A 189 33.09 5.92 -34.31
N GLY A 190 33.97 5.04 -34.78
CA GLY A 190 33.57 3.74 -35.32
C GLY A 190 32.89 3.83 -36.70
N LEU A 191 33.07 4.95 -37.41
CA LEU A 191 32.44 5.15 -38.72
C LEU A 191 33.14 4.31 -39.80
N SER A 192 32.45 3.26 -40.24
CA SER A 192 32.84 2.49 -41.41
C SER A 192 32.54 3.28 -42.70
N PRO A 193 33.23 3.00 -43.83
CA PRO A 193 32.92 3.64 -45.12
C PRO A 193 31.44 3.49 -45.54
N ARG A 194 30.83 2.34 -45.21
CA ARG A 194 29.43 2.05 -45.48
C ARG A 194 28.50 3.00 -44.71
N VAL A 195 28.72 3.15 -43.40
CA VAL A 195 27.93 4.02 -42.53
C VAL A 195 28.11 5.49 -42.93
N ALA A 196 29.35 5.91 -43.23
CA ALA A 196 29.62 7.26 -43.70
C ALA A 196 28.86 7.59 -45.00
N ASN A 197 28.86 6.67 -45.97
CA ASN A 197 28.11 6.84 -47.22
C ASN A 197 26.59 6.91 -46.98
N ALA A 198 26.07 6.09 -46.07
CA ALA A 198 24.64 6.11 -45.72
C ALA A 198 24.23 7.44 -45.09
N LEU A 199 25.01 7.97 -44.13
CA LEU A 199 24.76 9.26 -43.50
C LEU A 199 24.78 10.43 -44.51
N VAL A 200 25.69 10.38 -45.49
CA VAL A 200 25.75 11.36 -46.58
C VAL A 200 24.55 11.23 -47.52
N ALA A 201 24.17 10.00 -47.89
CA ALA A 201 23.03 9.75 -48.78
C ALA A 201 21.69 10.17 -48.18
N LEU A 202 21.57 10.09 -46.85
CA LEU A 202 20.40 10.52 -46.08
C LEU A 202 20.34 12.05 -45.90
N ASP A 203 21.29 12.81 -46.45
CA ASP A 203 21.45 14.26 -46.30
C ASP A 203 21.40 14.70 -44.82
N VAL A 204 22.00 13.88 -43.96
CA VAL A 204 21.98 14.13 -42.51
C VAL A 204 22.84 15.36 -42.25
N ALA A 205 22.20 16.44 -41.80
CA ALA A 205 22.88 17.64 -41.34
C ALA A 205 23.62 17.37 -40.02
N LEU A 206 24.73 16.63 -40.10
CA LEU A 206 25.64 16.37 -39.00
C LEU A 206 26.34 17.65 -38.51
N GLY A 207 26.22 18.76 -39.24
CA GLY A 207 26.63 20.09 -38.79
C GLY A 207 28.09 20.14 -38.34
N GLU A 208 28.32 20.55 -37.09
CA GLU A 208 29.65 20.65 -36.46
C GLU A 208 30.16 19.32 -35.84
N ILE A 209 29.44 18.20 -35.99
CA ILE A 209 29.85 16.92 -35.41
C ILE A 209 31.13 16.44 -36.08
N VAL A 210 32.20 16.33 -35.30
CA VAL A 210 33.50 15.84 -35.78
C VAL A 210 33.50 14.32 -35.76
N SER A 211 33.87 13.71 -36.89
CA SER A 211 33.80 12.27 -37.13
C SER A 211 35.18 11.62 -37.23
N PHE A 212 35.27 10.40 -36.73
CA PHE A 212 36.49 9.58 -36.73
C PHE A 212 36.18 8.13 -37.09
N GLY A 213 37.10 7.48 -37.82
CA GLY A 213 36.95 6.05 -38.13
C GLY A 213 37.18 5.12 -36.94
N LYS A 214 37.81 5.59 -35.86
CA LYS A 214 38.14 4.79 -34.66
C LYS A 214 37.93 5.57 -33.38
N LEU A 215 37.46 4.90 -32.32
CA LEU A 215 37.28 5.47 -30.98
C LEU A 215 38.57 6.11 -30.44
N GLN A 216 39.72 5.47 -30.67
CA GLN A 216 41.02 5.99 -30.26
C GLN A 216 41.30 7.40 -30.81
N ALA A 217 40.95 7.67 -32.07
CA ALA A 217 41.20 8.97 -32.69
C ALA A 217 40.27 10.06 -32.13
N ALA A 218 39.01 9.72 -31.87
CA ALA A 218 38.06 10.61 -31.22
C ALA A 218 38.50 10.96 -29.79
N LEU A 219 38.96 9.96 -29.03
CA LEU A 219 39.47 10.16 -27.68
C LEU A 219 40.72 11.04 -27.67
N GLN A 220 41.66 10.81 -28.58
CA GLN A 220 42.85 11.67 -28.74
C GLN A 220 42.46 13.11 -29.08
N TYR A 221 41.44 13.30 -29.92
CA TYR A 221 40.93 14.62 -30.23
C TYR A 221 40.33 15.30 -29.00
N ALA A 222 39.46 14.62 -28.25
CA ALA A 222 38.83 15.14 -27.05
C ALA A 222 39.87 15.53 -25.98
N LEU A 223 40.84 14.66 -25.71
CA LEU A 223 41.92 14.92 -24.75
C LEU A 223 42.76 16.16 -25.10
N ARG A 224 42.97 16.44 -26.39
CA ARG A 224 43.70 17.64 -26.85
C ARG A 224 42.88 18.93 -26.73
N HIS A 225 41.58 18.84 -26.57
CA HIS A 225 40.65 19.99 -26.60
C HIS A 225 39.92 20.21 -25.27
N ILE A 226 40.10 19.34 -24.28
CA ILE A 226 39.35 19.37 -23.01
C ILE A 226 39.59 20.64 -22.18
N ASP A 227 40.80 21.20 -22.26
CA ASP A 227 41.19 22.41 -21.53
C ASP A 227 40.83 23.71 -22.29
N LYS A 228 40.31 23.60 -23.51
CA LYS A 228 39.82 24.75 -24.25
C LYS A 228 38.37 25.01 -23.81
N PRO A 229 38.01 26.25 -23.41
CA PRO A 229 36.64 26.54 -23.01
C PRO A 229 35.67 26.16 -24.15
N THR A 230 34.75 25.23 -23.87
CA THR A 230 33.65 24.87 -24.75
C THR A 230 32.58 25.95 -24.67
N GLY A 231 32.89 27.13 -25.21
CA GLY A 231 31.99 28.27 -25.27
C GLY A 231 32.35 29.16 -26.44
N LYS A 232 31.70 28.97 -27.59
CA LYS A 232 31.70 29.99 -28.64
C LYS A 232 30.68 31.05 -28.24
N SER A 233 31.19 32.16 -27.73
CA SER A 233 30.51 33.46 -27.77
C SER A 233 30.17 33.79 -29.22
N ARG A 234 28.89 33.75 -29.59
CA ARG A 234 28.29 34.49 -30.71
C ARG A 234 26.85 34.82 -30.42
#